data_AF-A0A960A0L6-F1
#
_entry.id   AF-A0A960A0L6-F1
#
_cell.length_a   1.000
_cell.length_b   1.000
_cell.length_c   1.000
_cell.angle_alpha   90.00
_cell.angle_beta   90.00
_cell.angle_gamma   90.00
#
_symmetry.space_group_name_H-M   'P 1'
#
loop_
_entity.id
_entity.type
_entity.pdbx_description
1 polymer ?
#
loop_
_entity_poly.entity_id
_entity_poly.type
_entity_poly.pdbx_seq_one_letter_code
_entity_poly.pdbx_strand_id
1 'polypeptide(L)'
;MPTSNDSLGIVETKQVTLFDAGNPLTLVCGDQLNEVVIAYETYGTLNADASNAIYICHALTGDAHAAGWHEGDKHPGWWDTMIGPGKAIDTNRWFVISSNLLGGCQGSTGPGSINPATGKPWGLDFPLLDMSDFVTVHRALIARLGVRRLHAVVGGSMGGMQ
;
A
#
# COMPACT_ATOMS: atom_id res chain seq x y z
N MET A 1 -7.73 -21.70 11.44
CA MET A 1 -7.11 -20.39 11.75
C MET A 1 -5.91 -20.66 12.63
N PRO A 2 -4.68 -20.25 12.28
CA PRO A 2 -3.53 -20.51 13.13
C PRO A 2 -3.67 -19.66 14.40
N THR A 3 -3.72 -20.33 15.54
CA THR A 3 -3.85 -19.79 16.90
C THR A 3 -2.49 -19.56 17.55
N SER A 4 -1.44 -19.32 16.75
CA SER A 4 -0.10 -19.07 17.26
C SER A 4 0.03 -17.60 17.71
N ASN A 5 0.78 -17.37 18.80
CA ASN A 5 0.97 -16.04 19.41
C ASN A 5 1.69 -15.04 18.49
N ASP A 6 2.19 -15.48 17.33
CA ASP A 6 2.87 -14.69 16.30
C ASP A 6 2.00 -14.40 15.06
N SER A 7 0.70 -14.72 15.13
CA SER A 7 -0.27 -14.46 14.06
C SER A 7 -0.96 -13.12 14.25
N LEU A 8 -1.18 -12.39 13.14
CA LEU A 8 -2.03 -11.19 13.11
C LEU A 8 -3.52 -11.52 13.05
N GLY A 9 -3.90 -12.78 12.86
CA GLY A 9 -5.29 -13.19 12.67
C GLY A 9 -5.88 -12.68 11.36
N ILE A 10 -7.17 -12.36 11.38
CA ILE A 10 -7.88 -11.79 10.24
C ILE A 10 -7.56 -10.30 10.12
N VAL A 11 -7.19 -9.87 8.92
CA VAL A 11 -6.92 -8.47 8.57
C VAL A 11 -7.83 -8.04 7.41
N GLU A 12 -7.91 -6.74 7.15
CA GLU A 12 -8.78 -6.19 6.12
C GLU A 12 -8.03 -5.14 5.29
N THR A 13 -8.14 -5.27 3.97
CA THR A 13 -7.71 -4.23 3.03
C THR A 13 -8.62 -3.02 3.15
N LYS A 14 -8.02 -1.85 3.39
CA LYS A 14 -8.69 -0.56 3.40
C LYS A 14 -8.42 0.16 2.09
N GLN A 15 -9.27 1.13 1.77
CA GLN A 15 -9.06 2.03 0.65
C GLN A 15 -9.08 3.48 1.11
N VAL A 16 -8.29 4.31 0.44
CA VAL A 16 -8.34 5.77 0.61
C VAL A 16 -8.17 6.45 -0.73
N THR A 17 -9.01 7.45 -0.99
CA THR A 17 -8.83 8.34 -2.14
C THR A 17 -7.82 9.42 -1.76
N LEU A 18 -6.77 9.52 -2.55
CA LEU A 18 -5.75 10.55 -2.49
C LEU A 18 -5.90 11.45 -3.71
N PHE A 19 -5.44 12.70 -3.58
CA PHE A 19 -5.50 13.72 -4.63
C PHE A 19 -6.93 14.11 -5.03
N ASP A 20 -7.08 15.31 -5.55
CA ASP A 20 -8.35 15.86 -6.01
C ASP A 20 -8.12 16.86 -7.14
N ALA A 21 -9.19 17.41 -7.71
CA ALA A 21 -9.09 18.34 -8.84
C ALA A 21 -8.31 19.63 -8.51
N GLY A 22 -8.20 20.02 -7.24
CA GLY A 22 -7.40 21.16 -6.78
C GLY A 22 -5.94 20.80 -6.49
N ASN A 23 -5.64 19.53 -6.26
CA ASN A 23 -4.30 19.00 -6.01
C ASN A 23 -4.12 17.62 -6.68
N PRO A 24 -4.00 17.56 -8.01
CA PRO A 24 -3.86 16.31 -8.76
C PRO A 24 -2.51 15.63 -8.50
N LEU A 25 -2.46 14.32 -8.68
CA LEU A 25 -1.18 13.63 -8.84
C LEU A 25 -0.63 13.97 -10.23
N THR A 26 0.45 14.76 -10.27
CA THR A 26 1.19 15.02 -11.51
C THR A 26 2.26 13.95 -11.66
N LEU A 27 2.17 13.19 -12.74
CA LEU A 27 3.09 12.10 -13.05
C LEU A 27 4.33 12.62 -13.76
N VAL A 28 5.41 11.83 -13.75
CA VAL A 28 6.64 12.16 -14.48
C VAL A 28 6.41 12.37 -15.97
N CYS A 29 5.48 11.63 -16.58
CA CYS A 29 5.13 11.79 -18.01
C CYS A 29 4.41 13.11 -18.31
N GLY A 30 4.00 13.88 -17.28
CA GLY A 30 3.26 15.13 -17.40
C GLY A 30 1.74 14.98 -17.30
N ASP A 31 1.23 13.75 -17.37
CA ASP A 31 -0.19 13.49 -17.17
C ASP A 31 -0.62 13.70 -15.72
N GLN A 32 -1.92 13.93 -15.52
CA GLN A 32 -2.50 14.16 -14.20
C GLN A 32 -3.59 13.15 -13.89
N LEU A 33 -3.54 12.60 -12.67
CA LEU A 33 -4.59 11.74 -12.13
C LEU A 33 -5.27 12.43 -10.93
N ASN A 34 -6.60 12.42 -10.97
CA ASN A 34 -7.46 12.86 -9.87
C ASN A 34 -8.07 11.64 -9.17
N GLU A 35 -8.49 11.81 -7.92
CA GLU A 35 -9.26 10.80 -7.18
C GLU A 35 -8.60 9.41 -7.19
N VAL A 36 -7.29 9.37 -6.93
CA VAL A 36 -6.50 8.15 -6.94
C VAL A 36 -6.83 7.32 -5.70
N VAL A 37 -7.49 6.19 -5.89
CA VAL A 37 -7.78 5.23 -4.83
C VAL A 37 -6.54 4.37 -4.59
N ILE A 38 -6.11 4.27 -3.34
CA ILE A 38 -5.03 3.37 -2.92
C ILE A 38 -5.59 2.34 -1.94
N ALA A 39 -5.42 1.06 -2.29
CA ALA A 39 -5.67 -0.05 -1.40
C ALA A 39 -4.45 -0.29 -0.52
N TYR A 40 -4.66 -0.40 0.80
CA TYR A 40 -3.59 -0.57 1.77
C TYR A 40 -4.05 -1.37 3.00
N GLU A 41 -3.08 -1.96 3.68
CA GLU A 41 -3.23 -2.59 4.99
C GLU A 41 -2.26 -1.98 5.99
N THR A 42 -2.61 -2.13 7.27
CA THR A 42 -1.79 -1.68 8.38
C THR A 42 -1.74 -2.74 9.46
N TYR A 43 -0.56 -2.96 10.04
CA TYR A 43 -0.37 -3.94 11.11
C TYR A 43 0.31 -3.29 12.33
N GLY A 44 -0.11 -3.67 13.54
CA GLY A 44 0.36 -3.02 14.77
C GLY A 44 -0.31 -1.67 15.04
N THR A 45 0.25 -0.89 15.94
CA THR A 45 -0.33 0.39 16.41
C THR A 45 0.67 1.54 16.24
N LEU A 46 0.22 2.63 15.61
CA LEU A 46 1.00 3.86 15.50
C LEU A 46 1.13 4.52 16.87
N ASN A 47 2.35 4.83 17.28
CA ASN A 47 2.61 5.51 18.55
C ASN A 47 2.25 7.00 18.50
N ALA A 48 2.18 7.64 19.67
CA ALA A 48 1.69 9.01 19.81
C ALA A 48 2.50 10.06 19.03
N ASP A 49 3.80 9.84 18.80
CA ASP A 49 4.66 10.74 18.04
C ASP A 49 4.88 10.30 16.58
N ALA A 50 4.16 9.25 16.15
CA ALA A 50 4.21 8.66 14.81
C ALA A 50 5.63 8.29 14.33
N SER A 51 6.52 7.92 15.26
CA SER A 51 7.93 7.60 14.97
C SER A 51 8.18 6.11 14.68
N ASN A 52 7.20 5.23 14.90
CA ASN A 52 7.34 3.78 14.75
C ASN A 52 6.76 3.22 13.43
N ALA A 53 6.60 4.05 12.40
CA ALA A 53 6.04 3.60 11.13
C ALA A 53 7.08 2.95 10.19
N ILE A 54 6.80 1.78 9.65
CA ILE A 54 7.60 1.11 8.61
C ILE A 54 6.73 0.92 7.37
N TYR A 55 7.28 1.24 6.19
CA TYR A 55 6.60 1.02 4.92
C TYR A 55 7.15 -0.19 4.19
N ILE A 56 6.27 -1.05 3.70
CA ILE A 56 6.60 -2.26 2.95
C ILE A 56 6.25 -2.04 1.47
N CYS A 57 7.27 -2.05 0.64
CA CYS A 57 7.15 -1.97 -0.81
C CYS A 57 7.12 -3.38 -1.41
N HIS A 58 5.97 -3.80 -1.95
CA HIS A 58 5.84 -5.13 -2.56
C HIS A 58 6.55 -5.21 -3.92
N ALA A 59 6.89 -6.44 -4.34
CA ALA A 59 7.43 -6.72 -5.68
C ALA A 59 6.34 -6.67 -6.76
N LEU A 60 6.69 -6.82 -8.05
CA LEU A 60 5.76 -6.60 -9.17
C LEU A 60 4.36 -7.23 -9.05
N THR A 61 4.27 -8.45 -8.51
CA THR A 61 3.00 -9.21 -8.41
C THR A 61 2.42 -9.28 -6.99
N GLY A 62 3.01 -8.54 -6.05
CA GLY A 62 2.45 -8.42 -4.70
C GLY A 62 1.29 -7.44 -4.64
N ASP A 63 0.76 -7.24 -3.44
CA ASP A 63 -0.32 -6.32 -3.16
C ASP A 63 -0.23 -5.79 -1.71
N ALA A 64 -1.29 -5.13 -1.25
CA ALA A 64 -1.38 -4.61 0.10
C ALA A 64 -1.32 -5.71 1.18
N HIS A 65 -1.73 -6.95 0.88
CA HIS A 65 -1.88 -8.03 1.85
C HIS A 65 -0.53 -8.73 2.15
N ALA A 66 0.31 -8.03 2.92
CA ALA A 66 1.64 -8.51 3.26
C ALA A 66 1.66 -9.53 4.40
N ALA A 67 0.68 -9.54 5.31
CA ALA A 67 0.64 -10.48 6.44
C ALA A 67 -0.77 -10.66 7.02
N GLY A 68 -0.94 -11.68 7.87
CA GLY A 68 -2.24 -12.08 8.38
C GLY A 68 -3.03 -12.89 7.35
N TRP A 69 -4.35 -12.94 7.52
CA TRP A 69 -5.27 -13.72 6.69
C TRP A 69 -6.47 -12.86 6.30
N HIS A 70 -7.02 -13.02 5.10
CA HIS A 70 -8.40 -12.63 4.82
C HIS A 70 -9.35 -13.79 5.13
N GLU A 71 -10.64 -13.47 5.29
CA GLU A 71 -11.65 -14.51 5.48
C GLU A 71 -11.73 -15.44 4.25
N GLY A 72 -11.59 -16.75 4.49
CA GLY A 72 -11.67 -17.76 3.44
C GLY A 72 -10.36 -18.03 2.70
N ASP A 73 -9.28 -17.36 3.07
CA ASP A 73 -7.96 -17.58 2.47
C ASP A 73 -7.42 -18.99 2.69
N LYS A 74 -6.72 -19.48 1.68
CA LYS A 74 -5.94 -20.73 1.75
C LYS A 74 -4.51 -20.51 2.23
N HIS A 75 -4.00 -19.29 2.08
CA HIS A 75 -2.63 -18.89 2.40
C HIS A 75 -2.66 -17.51 3.06
N PRO A 76 -1.75 -17.23 4.01
CA PRO A 76 -1.63 -15.90 4.58
C PRO A 76 -0.99 -14.93 3.59
N GLY A 77 -0.93 -13.65 3.97
CA GLY A 77 -0.28 -12.59 3.21
C GLY A 77 1.15 -12.93 2.76
N TRP A 78 1.58 -12.29 1.67
CA TRP A 78 2.75 -12.72 0.90
C TRP A 78 4.08 -12.67 1.67
N TRP A 79 4.14 -11.98 2.80
CA TRP A 79 5.30 -11.90 3.69
C TRP A 79 4.99 -12.22 5.16
N ASP A 80 3.96 -13.02 5.43
CA ASP A 80 3.51 -13.31 6.79
C ASP A 80 4.63 -13.87 7.68
N THR A 81 5.56 -14.66 7.13
CA THR A 81 6.70 -15.19 7.91
C THR A 81 7.63 -14.11 8.47
N MET A 82 7.63 -12.90 7.89
CA MET A 82 8.48 -11.78 8.32
C MET A 82 7.74 -10.76 9.18
N ILE A 83 6.44 -10.57 8.99
CA ILE A 83 5.64 -9.51 9.61
C ILE A 83 4.62 -10.10 10.57
N GLY A 84 4.65 -9.66 11.83
CA GLY A 84 3.70 -10.07 12.87
C GLY A 84 4.28 -10.02 14.27
N PRO A 85 3.50 -10.36 15.31
CA PRO A 85 3.93 -10.26 16.70
C PRO A 85 5.19 -11.11 16.96
N GLY A 86 6.28 -10.48 17.39
CA GLY A 86 7.56 -11.15 17.69
C GLY A 86 8.37 -11.63 16.47
N LYS A 87 7.90 -11.36 15.24
CA LYS A 87 8.63 -11.68 14.00
C LYS A 87 9.71 -10.63 13.68
N ALA A 88 10.45 -10.81 12.59
CA ALA A 88 11.53 -9.90 12.19
C ALA A 88 11.08 -8.44 12.06
N ILE A 89 9.89 -8.23 11.49
CA ILE A 89 9.16 -6.97 11.48
C ILE A 89 8.05 -7.09 12.54
N ASP A 90 8.44 -6.83 13.78
CA ASP A 90 7.61 -7.05 14.97
C ASP A 90 6.49 -6.02 15.10
N THR A 91 5.24 -6.44 14.90
CA THR A 91 4.05 -5.57 14.98
C THR A 91 3.64 -5.22 16.41
N ASN A 92 4.27 -5.81 17.44
CA ASN A 92 4.16 -5.31 18.82
C ASN A 92 4.93 -4.00 19.02
N ARG A 93 5.86 -3.68 18.11
CA ARG A 93 6.77 -2.53 18.20
C ARG A 93 6.51 -1.51 17.09
N TRP A 94 6.25 -2.00 15.89
CA TRP A 94 6.16 -1.19 14.68
C TRP A 94 4.74 -1.10 14.16
N PHE A 95 4.39 0.08 13.64
CA PHE A 95 3.22 0.28 12.81
C PHE A 95 3.62 0.07 11.35
N VAL A 96 3.22 -1.05 10.79
CA VAL A 96 3.60 -1.46 9.43
C VAL A 96 2.52 -1.02 8.45
N ILE A 97 2.92 -0.42 7.34
CA ILE A 97 2.04 0.01 6.24
C ILE A 97 2.45 -0.77 4.98
N SER A 98 1.48 -1.34 4.29
CA SER A 98 1.66 -2.00 2.99
C SER A 98 0.56 -1.56 2.05
N SER A 99 0.89 -1.08 0.86
CA SER A 99 -0.10 -0.62 -0.12
C SER A 99 0.08 -1.34 -1.45
N ASN A 100 -1.01 -1.60 -2.15
CA ASN A 100 -0.93 -1.95 -3.55
C ASN A 100 -0.56 -0.71 -4.38
N LEU A 101 0.26 -0.92 -5.41
CA LEU A 101 0.78 0.17 -6.26
C LEU A 101 -0.31 0.89 -7.05
N LEU A 102 -0.08 2.19 -7.29
CA LEU A 102 -0.69 2.89 -8.42
C LEU A 102 -0.39 2.11 -9.71
N GLY A 103 -1.39 1.90 -10.56
CA GLY A 103 -1.25 1.06 -11.76
C GLY A 103 -1.45 -0.44 -11.50
N GLY A 104 -1.56 -0.87 -10.24
CA GLY A 104 -1.85 -2.27 -9.88
C GLY A 104 -3.29 -2.68 -10.17
N CYS A 105 -3.62 -3.94 -9.90
CA CYS A 105 -4.96 -4.51 -10.13
C CYS A 105 -5.68 -4.98 -8.85
N GLN A 106 -5.02 -4.91 -7.69
CA GLN A 106 -5.54 -5.34 -6.39
C GLN A 106 -6.11 -4.14 -5.59
N GLY A 107 -7.10 -3.46 -6.17
CA GLY A 107 -7.88 -2.40 -5.50
C GLY A 107 -7.35 -0.97 -5.57
N SER A 108 -6.08 -0.75 -5.91
CA SER A 108 -5.56 0.60 -6.20
C SER A 108 -5.92 1.02 -7.62
N THR A 109 -6.00 2.33 -7.88
CA THR A 109 -6.27 2.89 -9.20
C THR A 109 -5.23 2.40 -10.20
N GLY A 110 -5.69 1.77 -11.27
CA GLY A 110 -4.86 1.26 -12.36
C GLY A 110 -5.65 1.12 -13.66
N PRO A 111 -5.08 0.45 -14.68
CA PRO A 111 -5.73 0.28 -15.98
C PRO A 111 -7.13 -0.37 -15.92
N GLY A 112 -7.38 -1.22 -14.93
CA GLY A 112 -8.70 -1.85 -14.73
C GLY A 112 -9.74 -0.95 -14.06
N SER A 113 -9.33 0.16 -13.46
CA SER A 113 -10.22 1.09 -12.76
C SER A 113 -11.02 1.96 -13.73
N ILE A 114 -12.18 2.45 -13.30
CA ILE A 114 -13.01 3.36 -14.10
C ILE A 114 -12.35 4.73 -14.18
N ASN A 115 -12.21 5.26 -15.40
CA ASN A 115 -11.82 6.62 -15.67
C ASN A 115 -13.02 7.56 -15.40
N PRO A 116 -12.93 8.50 -14.44
CA PRO A 116 -14.04 9.38 -14.10
C PRO A 116 -14.45 10.32 -15.24
N ALA A 117 -13.53 10.63 -16.17
CA ALA A 117 -13.82 11.49 -17.32
C ALA A 117 -14.65 10.78 -18.40
N THR A 118 -14.54 9.45 -18.51
CA THR A 118 -15.19 8.68 -19.61
C THR A 118 -16.25 7.69 -19.13
N GLY A 119 -16.27 7.36 -17.83
CA GLY A 119 -17.13 6.33 -17.25
C GLY A 119 -16.77 4.90 -17.69
N LYS A 120 -15.61 4.68 -18.33
CA LYS A 120 -15.13 3.38 -18.82
C LYS A 120 -13.80 3.02 -18.16
N PRO A 121 -13.37 1.74 -18.15
CA PRO A 121 -12.04 1.38 -17.69
C PRO A 121 -10.95 2.18 -18.41
N TRP A 122 -9.90 2.57 -17.71
CA TRP A 122 -8.76 3.27 -18.32
C TRP A 122 -8.10 2.49 -19.45
N GLY A 123 -7.89 1.17 -19.25
CA GLY A 123 -7.25 0.32 -20.25
C GLY A 123 -5.90 0.87 -20.71
N LEU A 124 -5.72 0.97 -22.02
CA LEU A 124 -4.49 1.48 -22.64
C LEU A 124 -4.33 3.00 -22.50
N ASP A 125 -5.37 3.72 -22.10
CA ASP A 125 -5.31 5.16 -21.85
C ASP A 125 -4.76 5.48 -20.45
N PHE A 126 -4.47 4.47 -19.63
CA PHE A 126 -3.82 4.69 -18.34
C PHE A 126 -2.41 5.23 -18.55
N PRO A 127 -2.01 6.30 -17.85
CA PRO A 127 -0.72 6.94 -18.09
C PRO A 127 0.45 6.01 -17.74
N LEU A 128 1.58 6.23 -18.42
CA LEU A 128 2.82 5.56 -18.09
C LEU A 128 3.34 6.04 -16.74
N LEU A 129 3.74 5.09 -15.90
CA LEU A 129 4.23 5.37 -14.55
C LEU A 129 5.74 5.21 -14.47
N ASP A 130 6.35 6.07 -13.67
CA ASP A 130 7.73 5.98 -13.21
C ASP A 130 7.79 5.55 -11.74
N MET A 131 8.94 5.04 -11.29
CA MET A 131 9.14 4.67 -9.89
C MET A 131 8.88 5.84 -8.93
N SER A 132 9.25 7.06 -9.33
CA SER A 132 9.02 8.26 -8.53
C SER A 132 7.54 8.66 -8.39
N ASP A 133 6.67 8.20 -9.29
CA ASP A 133 5.23 8.36 -9.14
C ASP A 133 4.73 7.50 -7.98
N PHE A 134 5.23 6.27 -7.85
CA PHE A 134 4.93 5.40 -6.70
C PHE A 134 5.36 6.05 -5.39
N VAL A 135 6.59 6.60 -5.34
CA VAL A 135 7.09 7.29 -4.14
C VAL A 135 6.21 8.49 -3.76
N THR A 136 5.70 9.24 -4.75
CA THR A 136 4.80 10.36 -4.50
C THR A 136 3.49 9.90 -3.86
N VAL A 137 2.93 8.79 -4.36
CA VAL A 137 1.73 8.16 -3.78
C VAL A 137 2.01 7.62 -2.37
N HIS A 138 3.13 6.93 -2.14
CA HIS A 138 3.53 6.43 -0.82
C HIS A 138 3.63 7.57 0.19
N ARG A 139 4.24 8.69 -0.21
CA ARG A 139 4.34 9.91 0.62
C ARG A 139 2.97 10.51 0.95
N ALA A 140 2.05 10.53 -0.01
CA ALA A 140 0.69 11.01 0.21
C ALA A 140 -0.08 10.08 1.16
N LEU A 141 0.08 8.77 1.02
CA LEU A 141 -0.55 7.78 1.90
C LEU A 141 -0.06 7.92 3.34
N ILE A 142 1.27 7.95 3.57
CA ILE A 142 1.80 8.08 4.94
C ILE A 142 1.36 9.39 5.60
N ALA A 143 1.30 10.50 4.84
CA ALA A 143 0.81 11.77 5.35
C ALA A 143 -0.68 11.69 5.74
N ARG A 144 -1.49 11.01 4.94
CA ARG A 144 -2.92 10.76 5.22
C ARG A 144 -3.14 9.89 6.46
N LEU A 145 -2.19 9.03 6.79
CA LEU A 145 -2.16 8.19 8.00
C LEU A 145 -1.54 8.90 9.22
N GLY A 146 -1.16 10.18 9.10
CA GLY A 146 -0.57 10.96 10.20
C GLY A 146 0.92 10.72 10.41
N VAL A 147 1.60 10.04 9.48
CA VAL A 147 3.03 9.75 9.54
C VAL A 147 3.81 10.78 8.73
N ARG A 148 4.64 11.56 9.42
CA ARG A 148 5.51 12.57 8.78
C ARG A 148 6.84 11.99 8.31
N ARG A 149 7.35 10.97 8.99
CA ARG A 149 8.64 10.34 8.70
C ARG A 149 8.57 8.87 9.08
N LEU A 150 8.93 8.02 8.14
CA LEU A 150 9.05 6.59 8.40
C LEU A 150 10.32 6.31 9.21
N HIS A 151 10.25 5.31 10.08
CA HIS A 151 11.41 4.70 10.70
C HIS A 151 12.26 3.98 9.65
N ALA A 152 11.61 3.24 8.76
CA ALA A 152 12.25 2.50 7.68
C ALA A 152 11.30 2.32 6.49
N VAL A 153 11.89 2.07 5.32
CA VAL A 153 11.23 1.55 4.12
C VAL A 153 11.92 0.24 3.79
N VAL A 154 11.14 -0.80 3.49
CA VAL A 154 11.64 -2.14 3.20
C VAL A 154 11.00 -2.64 1.91
N GLY A 155 11.82 -3.05 0.96
CA GLY A 155 11.36 -3.59 -0.31
C GLY A 155 12.38 -4.53 -0.94
N GLY A 156 11.89 -5.58 -1.59
CA GLY A 156 12.70 -6.53 -2.35
C GLY A 156 12.31 -6.54 -3.82
N SER A 157 13.25 -6.87 -4.72
CA SER A 157 13.02 -6.85 -6.17
C SER A 157 12.56 -5.45 -6.64
N MET A 158 11.46 -5.34 -7.39
CA MET A 158 10.85 -4.05 -7.75
C MET A 158 10.48 -3.21 -6.53
N GLY A 159 10.18 -3.84 -5.39
CA GLY A 159 9.97 -3.16 -4.13
C GLY A 159 11.20 -2.37 -3.65
N GLY A 160 12.41 -2.79 -4.01
CA GLY A 160 13.64 -2.08 -3.66
C GLY A 160 13.98 -0.90 -4.58
N MET A 161 13.24 -0.74 -5.69
CA MET A 161 13.36 0.42 -6.58
C MET A 161 12.45 1.58 -6.16
N GLN A 162 11.42 1.27 -5.35
CA GLN A 162 10.48 2.23 -4.77
C GLN A 162 11.09 2.90 -3.54
#